data_AF-T1YUZ7-F1
#
_entry.id   AF-T1YUZ7-F1
#
_cell.length_a   1.000
_cell.length_b   1.000
_cell.length_c   1.000
_cell.angle_alpha   90.00
_cell.angle_beta   90.00
_cell.angle_gamma   90.00
#
_symmetry.space_group_name_H-M   'P 1'
#
loop_
_entity.id
_entity.type
_entity.pdbx_description
1 polymer ?
#
loop_
_entity_poly.entity_id
_entity_poly.type
_entity_poly.pdbx_seq_one_letter_code
_entity_poly.pdbx_strand_id
1 'polypeptide(L)'
;MAPATEISPQAQRWFAIGGLAWLLAATAWLSAWRDDHAILINTTESLPNWAFFIDKHRRPQRGDFVVFTPPVTPIITAHFGPKSAPFAKRVYGMPGDLVTREGNAVLINGAEVARLKPRTRRGEVLMPGPTGRIPEHCYYLGTAHSDGLDSRYADIGFVCRARIIGTGDAIL
;
A
#
# COMPACT_ATOMS: atom_id res chain seq x y z
N MET A 1 -6.14 44.24 -45.41
CA MET A 1 -6.77 43.12 -44.68
C MET A 1 -6.29 41.85 -45.38
N ALA A 2 -5.38 41.08 -44.77
CA ALA A 2 -4.85 39.87 -45.42
C ALA A 2 -5.95 38.80 -45.51
N PRO A 3 -6.08 38.05 -46.62
CA PRO A 3 -7.08 36.98 -46.71
C PRO A 3 -6.74 35.89 -45.69
N ALA A 4 -7.76 35.42 -44.95
CA ALA A 4 -7.60 34.29 -44.06
C ALA A 4 -7.17 33.07 -44.89
N THR A 5 -6.06 32.44 -44.52
CA THR A 5 -5.56 31.24 -45.19
C THR A 5 -6.58 30.11 -45.03
N GLU A 6 -7.34 29.80 -46.08
CA GLU A 6 -8.29 28.68 -46.04
C GLU A 6 -7.53 27.35 -46.04
N ILE A 7 -7.76 26.55 -45.00
CA ILE A 7 -7.15 25.22 -44.86
C ILE A 7 -7.79 24.29 -45.91
N SER A 8 -6.96 23.67 -46.76
CA SER A 8 -7.45 22.79 -47.82
C SER A 8 -8.24 21.58 -47.25
N PRO A 9 -9.22 21.03 -47.98
CA PRO A 9 -9.98 19.84 -47.55
C PRO A 9 -9.10 18.63 -47.21
N GLN A 10 -7.96 18.49 -47.89
CA GLN A 10 -6.97 17.44 -47.59
C GLN A 10 -6.25 17.70 -46.26
N ALA A 11 -5.86 18.94 -46.00
CA ALA A 11 -5.28 19.33 -44.70
C ALA A 11 -6.31 19.17 -43.57
N GLN A 12 -7.58 19.52 -43.79
CA GLN A 12 -8.67 19.26 -42.82
C GLN A 12 -8.82 17.76 -42.49
N ARG A 13 -8.74 16.87 -43.49
CA ARG A 13 -8.75 15.41 -43.27
C ARG A 13 -7.55 14.94 -42.45
N TRP A 14 -6.35 15.44 -42.74
CA TRP A 14 -5.16 15.09 -41.96
C TRP A 14 -5.20 15.63 -40.53
N PHE A 15 -5.75 16.83 -40.31
CA PHE A 15 -6.01 17.34 -38.96
C PHE A 15 -7.03 16.48 -38.21
N ALA A 16 -8.10 16.04 -38.88
CA ALA A 16 -9.09 15.16 -38.27
C ALA A 16 -8.50 13.78 -37.91
N ILE A 17 -7.72 13.18 -38.81
CA ILE A 17 -7.02 11.91 -38.57
C ILE A 17 -6.00 12.06 -37.45
N GLY A 18 -5.20 13.13 -37.46
CA GLY A 18 -4.23 13.43 -36.42
C GLY A 18 -4.88 13.63 -35.06
N GLY A 19 -6.01 14.36 -35.01
CA GLY A 19 -6.80 14.56 -33.80
C GLY A 19 -7.38 13.24 -33.25
N LEU A 20 -7.90 12.38 -34.12
CA LEU A 20 -8.40 11.06 -33.73
C LEU A 20 -7.28 10.16 -33.20
N ALA A 21 -6.13 10.12 -33.87
CA ALA A 21 -4.97 9.36 -33.43
C ALA A 21 -4.46 9.85 -32.06
N TRP A 22 -4.43 11.17 -31.85
CA TRP A 22 -4.08 11.78 -30.57
C TRP A 22 -5.05 11.37 -29.46
N LEU A 23 -6.36 11.41 -29.73
CA LEU A 23 -7.37 11.02 -28.75
C LEU A 23 -7.24 9.54 -28.37
N LEU A 24 -7.01 8.65 -29.34
CA LEU A 24 -6.80 7.22 -29.08
C LEU A 24 -5.54 6.98 -28.25
N ALA A 25 -4.43 7.65 -28.58
CA ALA A 25 -3.19 7.55 -27.83
C ALA A 25 -3.34 8.07 -26.38
N ALA A 26 -4.00 9.22 -26.20
CA ALA A 26 -4.28 9.77 -24.88
C ALA A 26 -5.17 8.84 -24.04
N THR A 27 -6.19 8.22 -24.66
CA THR A 27 -7.09 7.27 -23.98
C THR A 27 -6.35 5.99 -23.57
N ALA A 28 -5.50 5.45 -24.46
CA ALA A 28 -4.69 4.27 -24.16
C ALA A 28 -3.69 4.56 -23.02
N TRP A 29 -3.03 5.71 -23.07
CA TRP A 29 -2.13 6.16 -22.02
C TRP A 29 -2.85 6.32 -20.67
N LEU A 30 -4.02 6.96 -20.65
CA LEU A 30 -4.82 7.14 -19.43
C LEU A 30 -5.29 5.78 -18.87
N SER A 31 -5.66 4.83 -19.73
CA SER A 31 -6.02 3.47 -19.30
C SER A 31 -4.84 2.77 -18.64
N ALA A 32 -3.66 2.81 -19.26
CA ALA A 32 -2.45 2.20 -18.70
C ALA A 32 -2.08 2.83 -17.34
N TRP A 33 -2.12 4.16 -17.24
CA TRP A 33 -1.88 4.85 -15.98
C TRP A 33 -2.85 4.42 -14.87
N ARG A 34 -4.14 4.30 -15.19
CA ARG A 34 -5.17 3.83 -14.25
C ARG A 34 -4.97 2.36 -13.85
N ASP A 35 -4.40 1.54 -14.71
CA ASP A 35 -4.15 0.13 -14.39
C ASP A 35 -2.99 0.00 -13.39
N ASP A 36 -2.05 0.94 -13.37
CA ASP A 36 -0.89 0.96 -12.47
C ASP A 36 -1.14 1.73 -11.16
N HIS A 37 -2.10 2.65 -11.14
CA HIS A 37 -2.39 3.51 -9.99
C HIS A 37 -3.80 3.28 -9.44
N ALA A 38 -3.94 3.25 -8.12
CA ALA A 38 -5.22 3.13 -7.44
C ALA A 38 -5.39 4.21 -6.38
N ILE A 39 -6.60 4.75 -6.26
CA ILE A 39 -7.01 5.55 -5.10
C ILE A 39 -7.85 4.64 -4.22
N LEU A 40 -7.37 4.33 -3.02
CA LEU A 40 -8.14 3.61 -2.02
C LEU A 40 -8.78 4.61 -1.07
N ILE A 41 -10.10 4.71 -1.12
CA ILE A 41 -10.87 5.52 -0.17
C ILE A 41 -10.94 4.75 1.15
N ASN A 42 -10.48 5.37 2.23
CA ASN A 42 -10.59 4.80 3.55
C ASN A 42 -12.03 5.00 4.05
N THR A 43 -12.79 3.90 4.13
CA THR A 43 -14.18 3.91 4.62
C THR A 43 -14.30 3.64 6.11
N THR A 44 -13.17 3.63 6.85
CA THR A 44 -13.13 3.31 8.28
C THR A 44 -12.48 4.43 9.09
N GLU A 45 -12.91 4.61 10.34
CA GLU A 45 -12.32 5.58 11.29
C GLU A 45 -10.91 5.18 11.78
N SER A 46 -10.31 4.11 11.24
CA SER A 46 -9.09 3.51 11.80
C SER A 46 -7.80 4.26 11.44
N LEU A 47 -7.84 5.10 10.41
CA LEU A 47 -6.71 5.91 9.94
C LEU A 47 -7.25 7.33 9.65
N PRO A 48 -6.51 8.40 10.01
CA PRO A 48 -6.98 9.78 9.84
C PRO A 48 -7.07 10.22 8.37
N ASN A 49 -6.54 9.42 7.45
CA ASN A 49 -6.47 9.75 6.03
C ASN A 49 -7.74 9.29 5.32
N TRP A 50 -8.30 10.14 4.45
CA TRP A 50 -9.51 9.82 3.69
C TRP A 50 -9.23 8.95 2.46
N ALA A 51 -8.00 8.98 1.93
CA ALA A 51 -7.58 8.12 0.83
C ALA A 51 -6.08 7.82 0.82
N PHE A 52 -5.71 6.80 0.05
CA PHE A 52 -4.33 6.45 -0.27
C PHE A 52 -4.15 6.45 -1.78
N PHE A 53 -3.14 7.17 -2.28
CA PHE A 53 -2.70 7.06 -3.67
C PHE A 53 -1.64 5.99 -3.76
N ILE A 54 -1.89 4.94 -4.53
CA ILE A 54 -1.07 3.73 -4.55
C ILE A 54 -0.57 3.43 -5.96
N ASP A 55 0.72 3.21 -6.06
CA ASP A 55 1.41 2.66 -7.23
C ASP A 55 1.64 1.16 -6.99
N LYS A 56 1.14 0.32 -7.90
CA LYS A 56 1.23 -1.15 -7.81
C LYS A 56 2.64 -1.69 -8.06
N HIS A 57 3.50 -0.92 -8.73
CA HIS A 57 4.85 -1.33 -9.13
C HIS A 57 5.94 -0.65 -8.30
N ARG A 58 5.64 0.45 -7.61
CA ARG A 58 6.55 1.10 -6.67
C ARG A 58 6.99 0.12 -5.59
N ARG A 59 8.30 -0.10 -5.51
CA ARG A 59 8.91 -0.88 -4.43
C ARG A 59 8.74 -0.13 -3.10
N PRO A 60 8.25 -0.79 -2.03
CA PRO A 60 8.16 -0.17 -0.72
C PRO A 60 9.49 0.39 -0.25
N GLN A 61 9.49 1.63 0.24
CA GLN A 61 10.61 2.22 0.97
C GLN A 61 10.24 2.46 2.43
N ARG A 62 11.24 2.63 3.28
CA ARG A 62 11.04 2.93 4.70
C ARG A 62 10.20 4.20 4.84
N GLY A 63 9.12 4.12 5.60
CA GLY A 63 8.19 5.23 5.80
C GLY A 63 7.01 5.26 4.82
N ASP A 64 7.06 4.54 3.71
CA ASP A 64 5.93 4.43 2.79
C ASP A 64 4.74 3.72 3.47
N PHE A 65 3.53 3.99 2.98
CA PHE A 65 2.39 3.13 3.27
C PHE A 65 2.34 1.99 2.25
N VAL A 66 2.14 0.78 2.75
CA VAL A 66 1.92 -0.41 1.94
C VAL A 66 0.51 -0.91 2.19
N VAL A 67 -0.21 -1.14 1.10
CA VAL A 67 -1.50 -1.82 1.13
C VAL A 67 -1.31 -3.27 0.74
N PHE A 68 -1.83 -4.17 1.57
CA PHE A 68 -1.67 -5.60 1.38
C PHE A 68 -2.93 -6.37 1.78
N THR A 69 -3.07 -7.56 1.22
CA THR A 69 -4.13 -8.50 1.60
C THR A 69 -3.76 -9.14 2.94
N PRO A 70 -4.55 -8.91 4.01
CA PRO A 70 -4.26 -9.53 5.30
C PRO A 70 -4.44 -11.06 5.20
N PRO A 71 -3.66 -11.82 5.99
CA PRO A 71 -3.83 -13.26 6.06
C PRO A 71 -5.16 -13.64 6.73
N VAL A 72 -5.72 -14.77 6.33
CA VAL A 72 -6.95 -15.29 6.92
C VAL A 72 -6.59 -16.10 8.17
N THR A 73 -6.63 -15.43 9.32
CA THR A 73 -6.44 -16.06 10.63
C THR A 73 -7.68 -15.88 11.51
N PRO A 74 -7.86 -16.65 12.60
CA PRO A 74 -8.99 -16.48 13.51
C PRO A 74 -9.10 -15.06 14.07
N ILE A 75 -7.97 -14.44 14.44
CA ILE A 75 -7.96 -13.06 14.98
C ILE A 75 -8.36 -12.07 13.90
N ILE A 76 -7.79 -12.16 12.70
CA ILE A 76 -8.15 -11.25 11.60
C ILE A 76 -9.63 -11.41 11.23
N THR A 77 -10.12 -12.65 11.15
CA THR A 77 -11.52 -12.94 10.82
C THR A 77 -12.49 -12.43 11.90
N ALA A 78 -12.14 -12.57 13.18
CA ALA A 78 -12.96 -12.07 14.29
C ALA A 78 -13.07 -10.54 14.31
N HIS A 79 -12.00 -9.82 13.91
CA HIS A 79 -11.96 -8.35 13.95
C HIS A 79 -12.46 -7.69 12.66
N PHE A 80 -12.28 -8.32 11.50
CA PHE A 80 -12.54 -7.72 10.18
C PHE A 80 -13.42 -8.56 9.26
N GLY A 81 -13.91 -9.71 9.72
CA GLY A 81 -14.74 -10.62 8.94
C GLY A 81 -13.95 -11.51 7.97
N PRO A 82 -14.60 -12.54 7.38
CA PRO A 82 -13.96 -13.52 6.50
C PRO A 82 -13.51 -12.94 5.14
N LYS A 83 -14.06 -11.78 4.75
CA LYS A 83 -13.64 -11.00 3.58
C LYS A 83 -13.12 -9.65 4.05
N SER A 84 -11.97 -9.68 4.74
CA SER A 84 -11.37 -8.46 5.27
C SER A 84 -10.92 -7.53 4.14
N ALA A 85 -11.17 -6.23 4.31
CA ALA A 85 -10.61 -5.22 3.43
C ALA A 85 -9.06 -5.24 3.49
N PRO A 86 -8.36 -4.76 2.45
CA PRO A 86 -6.91 -4.59 2.49
C PRO A 86 -6.45 -3.75 3.67
N PHE A 87 -5.28 -4.08 4.22
CA PHE A 87 -4.68 -3.33 5.32
C PHE A 87 -3.67 -2.34 4.78
N ALA A 88 -3.70 -1.11 5.30
CA ALA A 88 -2.67 -0.10 5.07
C ALA A 88 -1.79 0.02 6.32
N LYS A 89 -0.47 -0.18 6.17
CA LYS A 89 0.51 -0.08 7.26
C LYS A 89 1.79 0.60 6.76
N ARG A 90 2.54 1.23 7.66
CA ARG A 90 3.78 1.92 7.34
C ARG A 90 4.97 0.97 7.36
N VAL A 91 5.90 1.12 6.42
CA VAL A 91 7.14 0.33 6.39
C VAL A 91 8.09 0.79 7.49
N TYR A 92 8.29 -0.06 8.50
CA TYR A 92 9.26 0.18 9.57
C TYR A 92 10.56 -0.59 9.36
N GLY A 93 10.54 -1.72 8.64
CA GLY A 93 11.72 -2.54 8.38
C GLY A 93 11.80 -2.99 6.92
N MET A 94 13.01 -2.95 6.38
CA MET A 94 13.38 -3.29 5.01
C MET A 94 14.01 -4.68 4.93
N PRO A 95 14.02 -5.34 3.75
CA PRO A 95 14.81 -6.54 3.54
C PRO A 95 16.24 -6.41 4.08
N GLY A 96 16.71 -7.43 4.78
CA GLY A 96 18.03 -7.46 5.41
C GLY A 96 18.12 -6.85 6.81
N ASP A 97 17.18 -5.97 7.22
CA ASP A 97 17.13 -5.44 8.57
C ASP A 97 16.98 -6.58 9.60
N LEU A 98 17.60 -6.42 10.77
CA LEU A 98 17.50 -7.36 11.87
C LEU A 98 16.38 -6.96 12.83
N VAL A 99 15.36 -7.81 12.95
CA VAL A 99 14.29 -7.67 13.94
C VAL A 99 14.67 -8.45 15.19
N THR A 100 14.74 -7.77 16.34
CA THR A 100 14.96 -8.40 17.64
C THR A 100 13.80 -8.11 18.59
N ARG A 101 13.77 -8.83 19.70
CA ARG A 101 12.77 -8.66 20.75
C ARG A 101 13.44 -8.67 22.11
N GLU A 102 13.16 -7.65 22.91
CA GLU A 102 13.63 -7.49 24.29
C GLU A 102 12.42 -7.31 25.21
N GLY A 103 12.03 -8.40 25.88
CA GLY A 103 10.74 -8.45 26.57
C GLY A 103 9.58 -8.19 25.61
N ASN A 104 8.87 -7.08 25.82
CA ASN A 104 7.77 -6.65 24.95
C ASN A 104 8.19 -5.63 23.88
N ALA A 105 9.42 -5.12 23.92
CA ALA A 105 9.92 -4.19 22.90
C ALA A 105 10.31 -4.97 21.65
N VAL A 106 9.89 -4.47 20.49
CA VAL A 106 10.34 -4.95 19.17
C VAL A 106 11.28 -3.90 18.61
N LEU A 107 12.48 -4.33 18.24
CA LEU A 107 13.52 -3.47 17.73
C LEU A 107 13.90 -3.87 16.32
N ILE A 108 14.22 -2.88 15.49
CA ILE A 108 14.76 -3.06 14.14
C ILE A 108 16.13 -2.40 14.11
N ASN A 109 17.17 -3.19 13.86
CA ASN A 109 18.57 -2.76 13.94
C ASN A 109 18.91 -2.06 15.28
N GLY A 110 18.32 -2.53 16.38
CA GLY A 110 18.53 -1.99 17.73
C GLY A 110 17.69 -0.75 18.08
N ALA A 111 16.90 -0.20 17.16
CA ALA A 111 15.96 0.88 17.46
C ALA A 111 14.57 0.31 17.77
N GLU A 112 13.98 0.69 18.90
CA GLU A 112 12.61 0.28 19.24
C GLU A 112 11.61 0.92 18.26
N VAL A 113 10.82 0.07 17.59
CA VAL A 113 9.80 0.52 16.63
C VAL A 113 8.38 0.26 17.11
N ALA A 114 8.21 -0.67 18.05
CA ALA A 114 6.89 -1.05 18.53
C ALA A 114 6.97 -1.80 19.87
N ARG A 115 5.84 -1.86 20.59
CA ARG A 115 5.67 -2.71 21.78
C ARG A 115 4.52 -3.69 21.60
N LEU A 116 4.73 -4.91 22.09
CA LEU A 116 3.75 -5.98 22.11
C LEU A 116 2.73 -5.76 23.21
N LYS A 117 1.47 -6.06 22.89
CA LYS A 117 0.40 -6.27 23.85
C LYS A 117 0.09 -7.76 23.92
N PRO A 118 -0.10 -8.36 25.11
CA PRO A 118 -0.35 -9.79 25.24
C PRO A 118 -1.73 -10.22 24.72
N ARG A 119 -2.69 -9.29 24.68
CA ARG A 119 -4.08 -9.54 24.26
C ARG A 119 -4.67 -8.35 23.52
N THR A 120 -5.63 -8.60 22.64
CA THR A 120 -6.46 -7.55 22.03
C THR A 120 -7.36 -6.86 23.06
N ARG A 121 -8.18 -5.89 22.64
CA ARG A 121 -9.25 -5.33 23.50
C ARG A 121 -10.38 -6.32 23.80
N ARG A 122 -10.60 -7.33 22.96
CA ARG A 122 -11.64 -8.36 23.15
C ARG A 122 -11.12 -9.60 23.88
N GLY A 123 -9.84 -9.60 24.27
CA GLY A 123 -9.24 -10.64 25.10
C GLY A 123 -8.55 -11.78 24.34
N GLU A 124 -8.53 -11.76 23.01
CA GLU A 124 -7.80 -12.77 22.24
C GLU A 124 -6.29 -12.65 22.48
N VAL A 125 -5.60 -13.78 22.63
CA VAL A 125 -4.15 -13.84 22.86
C VAL A 125 -3.40 -13.46 21.59
N LEU A 126 -2.43 -12.56 21.71
CA LEU A 126 -1.60 -12.11 20.60
C LEU A 126 -0.23 -12.77 20.66
N MET A 127 0.05 -13.63 19.69
CA MET A 127 1.33 -14.30 19.58
C MET A 127 2.39 -13.35 19.00
N PRO A 128 3.60 -13.27 19.59
CA PRO A 128 4.67 -12.44 19.05
C PRO A 128 5.03 -12.83 17.61
N GLY A 129 5.29 -11.82 16.79
CA GLY A 129 5.72 -11.97 15.41
C GLY A 129 7.15 -12.49 15.26
N PRO A 130 7.58 -12.71 14.01
CA PRO A 130 8.91 -13.23 13.71
C PRO A 130 10.01 -12.24 14.12
N THR A 131 11.16 -12.81 14.49
CA THR A 131 12.42 -12.10 14.72
C THR A 131 13.47 -12.67 13.76
N GLY A 132 14.61 -12.02 13.66
CA GLY A 132 15.67 -12.35 12.71
C GLY A 132 15.71 -11.37 11.52
N ARG A 133 16.51 -11.72 10.51
CA ARG A 133 16.64 -10.89 9.31
C ARG A 133 15.37 -10.95 8.48
N ILE A 134 14.89 -9.79 8.06
CA ILE A 134 13.76 -9.70 7.14
C ILE A 134 14.17 -10.30 5.79
N PRO A 135 13.45 -11.30 5.26
CA PRO A 135 13.79 -11.91 3.98
C PRO A 135 13.70 -10.92 2.82
N GLU A 136 14.38 -11.27 1.72
CA GLU A 136 14.23 -10.55 0.46
C GLU A 136 12.77 -10.44 0.03
N HIS A 137 12.41 -9.28 -0.50
CA HIS A 137 11.04 -8.94 -0.92
C HIS A 137 9.98 -8.98 0.20
N CYS A 138 10.38 -8.98 1.46
CA CYS A 138 9.51 -8.88 2.62
C CYS A 138 9.81 -7.63 3.44
N TYR A 139 8.82 -7.16 4.19
CA TYR A 139 8.90 -5.93 4.95
C TYR A 139 8.29 -6.12 6.33
N TYR A 140 8.79 -5.38 7.32
CA TYR A 140 8.12 -5.20 8.60
C TYR A 140 7.19 -4.00 8.48
N LEU A 141 5.89 -4.25 8.55
CA LEU A 141 4.86 -3.23 8.45
C LEU A 141 4.25 -2.97 9.82
N GLY A 142 4.12 -1.70 10.21
CA GLY A 142 3.64 -1.29 11.53
C GLY A 142 2.69 -0.10 11.49
N THR A 143 2.10 0.18 12.65
CA THR A 143 1.42 1.45 12.94
C THR A 143 1.84 1.95 14.32
N ALA A 144 1.72 3.26 14.56
CA ALA A 144 1.97 3.85 15.88
C ALA A 144 0.91 3.44 16.92
N HIS A 145 -0.28 3.01 16.48
CA HIS A 145 -1.37 2.67 17.39
C HIS A 145 -1.08 1.37 18.15
N SER A 146 -1.30 1.38 19.48
CA SER A 146 -1.00 0.26 20.38
C SER A 146 -1.76 -1.02 20.04
N ASP A 147 -3.05 -0.90 19.70
CA ASP A 147 -3.89 -2.04 19.29
C ASP A 147 -3.78 -2.40 17.79
N GLY A 148 -2.78 -1.87 17.08
CA GLY A 148 -2.58 -2.18 15.67
C GLY A 148 -2.23 -3.65 15.42
N LEU A 149 -3.05 -4.36 14.64
CA LEU A 149 -2.71 -5.68 14.11
C LEU A 149 -1.76 -5.53 12.91
N ASP A 150 -0.47 -5.79 13.13
CA ASP A 150 0.62 -5.56 12.20
C ASP A 150 1.79 -6.56 12.44
N SER A 151 2.96 -6.36 11.82
CA SER A 151 4.08 -7.31 11.84
C SER A 151 4.65 -7.60 13.24
N ARG A 152 4.25 -6.86 14.27
CA ARG A 152 4.49 -7.22 15.66
C ARG A 152 3.96 -8.60 16.02
N TYR A 153 2.90 -9.06 15.36
CA TYR A 153 2.19 -10.28 15.74
C TYR A 153 2.33 -11.38 14.68
N ALA A 154 2.32 -12.63 15.12
CA ALA A 154 2.49 -13.81 14.27
C ALA A 154 1.38 -13.91 13.20
N ASP A 155 0.17 -13.49 13.53
CA ASP A 155 -0.95 -13.48 12.60
C ASP A 155 -0.65 -12.69 11.33
N ILE A 156 0.14 -11.61 11.39
CA ILE A 156 0.54 -10.83 10.20
C ILE A 156 1.91 -11.28 9.68
N GLY A 157 2.90 -11.35 10.57
CA GLY A 157 4.29 -11.64 10.24
C GLY A 157 4.95 -10.59 9.33
N PHE A 158 6.06 -10.96 8.68
CA PHE A 158 6.64 -10.13 7.62
C PHE A 158 5.75 -10.18 6.37
N VAL A 159 5.48 -9.02 5.78
CA VAL A 159 4.61 -8.91 4.61
C VAL A 159 5.48 -8.94 3.36
N CYS A 160 5.34 -10.01 2.59
CA CYS A 160 6.11 -10.25 1.37
C CYS A 160 5.34 -9.82 0.13
N ARG A 161 6.07 -9.55 -0.95
CA ARG A 161 5.56 -9.02 -2.24
C ARG A 161 4.27 -9.67 -2.73
N ALA A 162 4.11 -10.99 -2.57
CA ALA A 162 2.91 -11.72 -3.01
C ALA A 162 1.60 -11.26 -2.34
N ARG A 163 1.67 -10.63 -1.16
CA ARG A 163 0.51 -10.07 -0.45
C ARG A 163 0.33 -8.57 -0.71
N ILE A 164 1.33 -7.90 -1.28
CA ILE A 164 1.30 -6.44 -1.48
C ILE A 164 0.45 -6.13 -2.71
N ILE A 165 -0.53 -5.25 -2.53
CA ILE A 165 -1.38 -4.71 -3.58
C ILE A 165 -0.70 -3.49 -4.19
N GLY A 166 -0.05 -2.67 -3.37
CA GLY A 166 0.81 -1.59 -3.83
C GLY A 166 1.37 -0.73 -2.71
N THR A 167 2.16 0.26 -3.10
CA THR A 167 2.86 1.19 -2.21
C THR A 167 2.41 2.61 -2.50
N GLY A 168 2.25 3.42 -1.48
CA GLY A 168 1.72 4.76 -1.67
C GLY A 168 1.92 5.69 -0.50
N ASP A 169 1.41 6.89 -0.72
CA ASP A 169 1.37 7.96 0.26
C ASP A 169 -0.08 8.18 0.71
N ALA A 170 -0.23 8.53 1.98
CA ALA A 170 -1.51 8.93 2.53
C ALA A 170 -1.90 10.29 1.97
N ILE A 171 -3.18 10.45 1.61
CA ILE A 171 -3.75 11.74 1.21
C ILE A 171 -4.46 12.32 2.45
N LEU A 172 -3.98 13.50 2.89
CA LEU A 172 -4.47 14.25 4.06
C LEU A 172 -5.93 14.67 3.88
#